data_AF-A0A7W3R798-F1
#
_entry.id   AF-A0A7W3R798-F1
#
_cell.length_a   1.000
_cell.length_b   1.000
_cell.length_c   1.000
_cell.angle_alpha   90.00
_cell.angle_beta   90.00
_cell.angle_gamma   90.00
#
_symmetry.space_group_name_H-M   'P 1'
#
loop_
_entity.id
_entity.type
_entity.pdbx_description
1 polymer ?
#
loop_
_entity_poly.entity_id
_entity_poly.type
_entity_poly.pdbx_seq_one_letter_code
_entity_poly.pdbx_strand_id
1 'polypeptide(L)'
;MLECLAALARPGAHVYAVGHDPYTGHHALHRAYHDRNRAEGRLPGQVTMRLRYQGRVSPWFDRLLLSQDELADLLEGSPWKLAACGTPDGRGFYLATLQLVA
;
A
#
# COMPACT_ATOMS: atom_id res chain seq x y z
N MET A 1 -6.14 -5.49 9.17
CA MET A 1 -5.68 -6.31 8.00
C MET A 1 -4.45 -7.13 8.35
N LEU A 2 -3.31 -6.50 8.70
CA LEU A 2 -2.06 -7.23 9.01
C LEU A 2 -2.21 -8.24 10.15
N GLU A 3 -2.90 -7.89 11.23
CA GLU A 3 -3.22 -8.83 12.31
C GLU A 3 -4.11 -9.99 11.85
N CYS A 4 -5.12 -9.71 11.00
CA CYS A 4 -5.99 -10.75 10.45
C CYS A 4 -5.20 -11.73 9.57
N LEU A 5 -4.25 -11.24 8.77
CA LEU A 5 -3.36 -12.09 7.99
C LEU A 5 -2.48 -12.95 8.91
N ALA A 6 -1.97 -12.37 10.00
CA ALA A 6 -1.14 -13.10 10.97
C ALA A 6 -1.95 -14.22 11.65
N ALA A 7 -3.20 -13.95 12.03
CA ALA A 7 -4.09 -14.93 12.66
C ALA A 7 -4.41 -16.13 11.75
N LEU A 8 -4.28 -15.98 10.43
CA LEU A 8 -4.52 -17.04 9.44
C LEU A 8 -3.25 -17.78 9.03
N ALA A 9 -2.08 -17.30 9.41
CA ALA A 9 -0.80 -17.80 8.94
C ALA A 9 -0.12 -18.71 9.97
N ARG A 10 0.76 -19.61 9.49
CA ARG A 10 1.62 -20.42 10.37
C ARG A 10 2.86 -19.60 10.78
N PRO A 11 3.48 -19.87 11.94
CA PRO A 11 4.74 -19.24 12.32
C PRO A 11 5.79 -19.37 11.19
N GLY A 12 6.49 -18.27 10.88
CA GLY A 12 7.46 -18.19 9.80
C GLY A 12 6.87 -18.12 8.38
N ALA A 13 5.55 -17.95 8.24
CA ALA A 13 4.92 -17.74 6.94
C ALA A 13 5.43 -16.47 6.24
N HIS A 14 5.40 -16.51 4.91
CA HIS A 14 5.75 -15.39 4.06
C HIS A 14 4.54 -14.90 3.27
N VAL A 15 4.37 -13.59 3.21
CA VAL A 15 3.40 -12.91 2.34
C VAL A 15 4.16 -12.15 1.26
N TYR A 16 3.77 -12.37 0.01
CA TYR A 16 4.26 -11.61 -1.13
C TYR A 16 3.23 -10.54 -1.48
N ALA A 17 3.62 -9.27 -1.33
CA ALA A 17 2.77 -8.13 -1.57
C ALA A 17 3.31 -7.30 -2.73
N VAL A 18 2.43 -6.91 -3.65
CA VAL A 18 2.77 -5.96 -4.72
C VAL A 18 2.26 -4.59 -4.30
N GLY A 19 3.18 -3.65 -4.13
CA GLY A 19 2.87 -2.26 -3.85
C GLY A 19 3.13 -1.37 -5.06
N HIS A 20 2.70 -0.11 -4.94
CA HIS A 20 2.93 0.91 -5.96
C HIS A 20 3.27 2.23 -5.27
N ASP A 21 4.47 2.74 -5.53
CA ASP A 21 4.96 4.01 -5.06
C ASP A 21 4.23 5.16 -5.78
N PRO A 22 3.44 5.98 -5.05
CA PRO A 22 2.65 7.05 -5.65
C PRO A 22 3.50 8.23 -6.12
N TYR A 23 4.78 8.31 -5.76
CA TYR A 23 5.67 9.46 -6.01
C TYR A 23 6.47 9.34 -7.32
N THR A 24 6.44 8.19 -7.98
CA THR A 24 7.17 7.96 -9.24
C THR A 24 6.64 8.78 -10.43
N GLY A 25 5.43 9.32 -10.33
CA GLY A 25 4.84 10.22 -11.34
C GLY A 25 4.92 11.70 -10.96
N HIS A 26 5.26 12.57 -11.92
CA HIS A 26 5.39 14.02 -11.69
C HIS A 26 4.13 14.83 -12.08
N HIS A 27 2.95 14.22 -12.11
CA HIS A 27 1.73 14.92 -12.51
C HIS A 27 1.25 15.88 -11.40
N ALA A 28 1.05 17.16 -11.74
CA ALA A 28 0.70 18.20 -10.76
C ALA A 28 -0.61 17.90 -10.01
N LEU A 29 -1.59 17.30 -10.69
CA LEU A 29 -2.86 16.89 -10.09
C LEU A 29 -2.68 15.81 -9.00
N HIS A 30 -1.75 14.87 -9.18
CA HIS A 30 -1.48 13.84 -8.17
C HIS A 30 -0.84 14.48 -6.92
N ARG A 31 0.10 15.42 -7.12
CA ARG A 31 0.71 16.15 -5.98
C ARG A 31 -0.33 16.93 -5.18
N ALA A 32 -1.22 17.66 -5.85
CA ALA A 32 -2.29 18.38 -5.16
C ALA A 32 -3.21 17.43 -4.36
N TYR A 33 -3.48 16.23 -4.89
CA TYR A 33 -4.24 15.21 -4.16
C TYR A 33 -3.47 14.68 -2.94
N HIS A 34 -2.17 14.41 -3.08
CA HIS A 34 -1.28 14.01 -2.00
C HIS A 34 -1.21 15.06 -0.89
N ASP A 35 -1.09 16.34 -1.24
CA ASP A 35 -1.03 17.45 -0.28
C ASP A 35 -2.34 17.59 0.50
N ARG A 36 -3.49 17.42 -0.19
CA ARG A 36 -4.79 17.35 0.49
C ARG A 36 -4.87 16.18 1.46
N ASN A 37 -4.43 14.99 1.04
CA ASN A 37 -4.41 13.82 1.93
C ASN A 37 -3.58 14.10 3.18
N ARG A 38 -2.38 14.70 3.05
CA ARG A 38 -1.56 15.08 4.21
C ARG A 38 -2.28 16.06 5.12
N ALA A 39 -2.93 17.08 4.55
CA ALA A 39 -3.70 18.06 5.33
C ALA A 39 -4.87 17.42 6.10
N GLU A 40 -5.41 16.30 5.60
CA GLU A 40 -6.46 15.51 6.25
C GLU A 40 -5.91 14.40 7.18
N GLY A 41 -4.59 14.32 7.39
CA GLY A 41 -3.96 13.29 8.23
C GLY A 41 -3.92 11.90 7.58
N ARG A 42 -4.10 11.82 6.26
CA ARG A 42 -4.08 10.58 5.47
C ARG A 42 -2.70 10.37 4.84
N LEU A 43 -2.38 9.11 4.55
CA LEU A 43 -1.19 8.81 3.75
C LEU A 43 -1.33 9.41 2.34
N PRO A 44 -0.26 9.96 1.75
CA PRO A 44 -0.38 10.71 0.50
C PRO A 44 -0.95 9.87 -0.65
N GLY A 45 -0.55 8.61 -0.77
CA GLY A 45 -1.09 7.69 -1.78
C GLY A 45 -2.42 7.00 -1.42
N GLN A 46 -3.11 7.43 -0.35
CA GLN A 46 -4.44 6.90 -0.03
C GLN A 46 -5.51 7.50 -0.96
N VAL A 47 -5.97 6.73 -1.94
CA VAL A 47 -6.91 7.21 -2.97
C VAL A 47 -8.32 6.69 -2.70
N THR A 48 -9.26 7.61 -2.50
CA THR A 48 -10.70 7.31 -2.50
C THR A 48 -11.21 7.22 -3.94
N MET A 49 -11.69 6.05 -4.32
CA MET A 49 -12.15 5.75 -5.68
C MET A 49 -13.43 4.92 -5.69
N ARG A 50 -14.07 4.85 -6.85
CA ARG A 50 -15.15 3.91 -7.15
C ARG A 50 -15.02 3.42 -8.57
N LEU A 51 -15.48 2.22 -8.83
CA LEU A 51 -15.50 1.62 -10.14
C LEU A 51 -16.83 1.92 -10.83
N ARG A 52 -16.76 2.27 -12.11
CA ARG A 52 -17.92 2.44 -12.99
C ARG A 52 -17.69 1.62 -14.24
N TYR A 53 -18.61 0.72 -14.54
CA TYR A 53 -18.54 -0.09 -15.75
C TYR A 53 -19.96 -0.34 -16.28
N GLN A 54 -20.20 0.13 -17.51
CA GLN A 54 -21.54 0.15 -18.10
C GLN A 54 -22.56 0.82 -17.16
N GLY A 55 -23.70 0.18 -16.89
CA GLY A 55 -24.72 0.66 -15.96
C GLY A 55 -24.43 0.38 -14.48
N ARG A 56 -23.25 -0.12 -14.11
CA ARG A 56 -22.91 -0.51 -12.72
C ARG A 56 -21.92 0.45 -12.09
N VAL A 57 -22.13 0.75 -10.81
CA VAL A 57 -21.30 1.65 -10.01
C VAL A 57 -21.06 1.02 -8.63
N SER A 58 -19.81 0.94 -8.20
CA SER A 58 -19.47 0.49 -6.84
C SER A 58 -19.73 1.61 -5.81
N PRO A 59 -19.88 1.26 -4.52
CA PRO A 59 -19.61 2.20 -3.44
C PRO A 59 -18.22 2.82 -3.57
N TRP A 60 -18.02 3.97 -2.94
CA TRP A 60 -16.68 4.53 -2.74
C TRP A 60 -15.89 3.64 -1.78
N PHE A 61 -14.61 3.46 -2.07
CA PHE A 61 -13.67 2.74 -1.23
C PHE A 61 -12.29 3.39 -1.32
N ASP A 62 -11.45 3.09 -0.33
CA ASP A 62 -10.07 3.54 -0.33
C ASP A 62 -9.15 2.46 -0.86
N ARG A 63 -8.18 2.88 -1.67
CA ARG A 63 -7.03 2.10 -2.06
C ARG A 63 -5.78 2.80 -1.54
N LEU A 64 -4.92 2.05 -0.87
CA LEU A 64 -3.65 2.58 -0.38
C LEU A 64 -2.53 2.25 -1.37
N LEU A 65 -1.89 3.30 -1.87
CA LEU A 65 -0.62 3.27 -2.58
C LEU A 65 0.40 3.89 -1.61
N LEU A 66 1.59 3.32 -1.53
CA LEU A 66 2.61 3.75 -0.58
C LEU A 66 4.00 3.41 -1.11
N SER A 67 5.00 4.17 -0.69
CA SER A 67 6.41 3.90 -1.00
C SER A 67 6.93 2.69 -0.19
N GLN A 68 8.13 2.21 -0.53
CA GLN A 68 8.78 1.14 0.24
C GLN A 68 9.05 1.56 1.69
N ASP A 69 9.39 2.83 1.92
CA ASP A 69 9.63 3.37 3.27
C ASP A 69 8.33 3.48 4.06
N GLU A 70 7.25 3.99 3.43
CA GLU A 70 5.93 4.04 4.06
C GLU A 70 5.40 2.63 4.38
N LEU A 71 5.78 1.60 3.61
CA LEU A 71 5.46 0.21 3.93
C LEU A 71 6.20 -0.23 5.20
N ALA A 72 7.49 0.09 5.30
CA ALA A 72 8.29 -0.26 6.46
C ALA A 72 7.69 0.38 7.73
N ASP A 73 7.33 1.66 7.66
CA ASP A 73 6.68 2.39 8.75
C ASP A 73 5.33 1.75 9.12
N LEU A 74 4.51 1.38 8.13
CA LEU A 74 3.20 0.75 8.36
C LEU A 74 3.31 -0.65 8.98
N LEU A 75 4.45 -1.33 8.81
CA LEU A 75 4.71 -2.64 9.43
C LEU A 75 5.20 -2.50 10.88
N GLU A 76 5.61 -1.32 11.33
CA GLU A 76 5.98 -1.09 12.71
C GLU A 76 4.81 -1.40 13.65
N GLY A 77 5.10 -2.10 14.75
CA GLY A 77 4.07 -2.59 15.67
C GLY A 77 3.25 -3.78 15.17
N SER A 78 3.40 -4.20 13.91
CA SER A 78 2.76 -5.40 13.39
C SER A 78 3.60 -6.67 13.65
N PRO A 79 3.01 -7.88 13.62
CA PRO A 79 3.76 -9.14 13.74
C PRO A 79 4.55 -9.50 12.47
N TRP A 80 4.52 -8.64 11.44
CA TRP A 80 5.19 -8.85 10.17
C TRP A 80 6.48 -8.02 10.11
N LYS A 81 7.54 -8.62 9.56
CA LYS A 81 8.79 -7.92 9.23
C LYS A 81 9.00 -7.91 7.72
N LEU A 82 9.48 -6.78 7.22
CA LEU A 82 9.91 -6.66 5.82
C LEU A 82 11.21 -7.46 5.63
N ALA A 83 11.13 -8.60 4.96
CA ALA A 83 12.26 -9.48 4.70
C ALA A 83 13.01 -9.09 3.42
N ALA A 84 12.28 -8.65 2.40
CA ALA A 84 12.84 -8.12 1.15
C ALA A 84 11.87 -7.12 0.52
N CYS A 85 12.41 -6.13 -0.18
CA CYS A 85 11.64 -5.23 -1.01
C CYS A 85 12.47 -4.81 -2.23
N GLY A 86 11.86 -4.81 -3.42
CA GLY A 86 12.57 -4.42 -4.63
C GLY A 86 11.65 -4.06 -5.79
N THR A 87 12.14 -3.16 -6.64
CA THR A 87 11.44 -2.69 -7.84
C THR A 87 11.88 -3.51 -9.07
N PRO A 88 10.98 -4.26 -9.73
CA PRO A 88 11.35 -5.07 -10.89
C PRO A 88 11.65 -4.25 -12.16
N ASP A 89 11.02 -3.08 -12.35
CA ASP A 89 11.09 -2.36 -13.64
C ASP A 89 11.07 -0.81 -13.55
N GLY A 90 11.19 -0.24 -12.34
CA GLY A 90 11.22 1.21 -12.14
C GLY A 90 9.90 1.94 -12.42
N ARG A 91 8.79 1.24 -12.67
CA ARG A 91 7.47 1.84 -12.98
C ARG A 91 6.63 2.15 -11.74
N GLY A 92 7.29 2.33 -10.58
CA GLY A 92 6.64 2.54 -9.29
C GLY A 92 6.11 1.28 -8.63
N PHE A 93 5.98 0.15 -9.33
CA PHE A 93 5.67 -1.11 -8.68
C PHE A 93 6.89 -1.69 -7.96
N TYR A 94 6.63 -2.33 -6.83
CA TYR A 94 7.61 -3.13 -6.11
C TYR A 94 6.98 -4.42 -5.59
N LEU A 95 7.83 -5.42 -5.38
CA LEU A 95 7.49 -6.65 -4.67
C LEU A 95 8.10 -6.59 -3.27
N ALA A 96 7.26 -6.75 -2.25
CA ALA A 96 7.67 -6.92 -0.87
C ALA A 96 7.43 -8.35 -0.43
N THR A 97 8.38 -8.88 0.34
CA THR A 97 8.25 -10.14 1.07
C THR A 97 8.17 -9.80 2.55
N LEU A 98 7.06 -10.17 3.17
CA LEU A 98 6.83 -10.00 4.60
C LEU A 98 6.95 -11.35 5.28
N GLN A 99 7.70 -11.44 6.37
CA GLN A 99 7.82 -12.64 7.18
C GLN A 99 7.07 -12.45 8.50
N LEU A 100 6.25 -13.43 8.88
CA LEU A 100 5.65 -13.48 10.20
C LEU A 100 6.72 -13.87 11.22
N VAL A 101 6.98 -13.00 12.20
CA VAL A 101 7.99 -13.21 13.26
C VAL A 101 7.40 -13.55 14.63
N ALA A 102 6.08 -13.59 14.73
CA ALA A 102 5.33 -14.00 15.92
C ALA A 102 5.12 -15.52 15.96
#